data_AF-A0AAV2STW2-F1
#
_entry.id   AF-A0AAV2STW2-F1
#
_cell.length_a   1.000
_cell.length_b   1.000
_cell.length_c   1.000
_cell.angle_alpha   90.00
_cell.angle_beta   90.00
_cell.angle_gamma   90.00
#
_symmetry.space_group_name_H-M   'P 1'
#
loop_
_entity.id
_entity.type
_entity.pdbx_description
1 polymer ?
#
loop_
_entity_poly.entity_id
_entity_poly.type
_entity_poly.pdbx_seq_one_letter_code
_entity_poly.pdbx_strand_id
1 'polypeptide(L)'
;IAESMVFTHAFVGSLCIILVSEIGDKTFFIAAIMAMNHPRLIVFLGSIIALGGMHILSALFGYVITVIPRVYTFYASTALFFLFGLKMLREAWVMKSEDAREELEEVASDLKRRDEDADIEEREVRPERENLQSPNAAEQGEAIEMVS
;
A
#
# COMPACT_ATOMS: atom_id res chain seq x y z
N ILE A 1 16.06 33.65 19.28
CA ILE A 1 16.87 33.36 18.06
C ILE A 1 17.64 32.05 18.19
N ALA A 2 18.30 31.76 19.32
CA ALA A 2 18.99 30.48 19.52
C ALA A 2 18.03 29.27 19.55
N GLU A 3 16.91 29.34 20.28
CA GLU A 3 15.92 28.25 20.30
C GLU A 3 15.28 27.98 18.92
N SER A 4 14.95 29.02 18.16
CA SER A 4 14.39 28.86 16.80
C SER A 4 15.39 28.23 15.84
N MET A 5 16.69 28.53 15.98
CA MET A 5 17.74 27.86 15.21
C MET A 5 17.85 26.38 15.58
N VAL A 6 17.88 26.04 16.87
CA VAL A 6 17.97 24.64 17.33
C VAL A 6 16.75 23.84 16.89
N PHE A 7 15.54 24.39 17.04
CA PHE A 7 14.31 23.72 16.59
C PHE A 7 14.31 23.49 15.08
N THR A 8 14.66 24.50 14.29
CA THR A 8 14.69 24.37 12.82
C THR A 8 15.76 23.36 12.39
N HIS A 9 16.94 23.38 12.99
CA HIS A 9 18.00 22.40 12.72
C HIS A 9 17.59 20.98 13.11
N ALA A 10 16.95 20.79 14.27
CA ALA A 10 16.47 19.48 14.70
C ALA A 10 15.32 18.98 13.81
N PHE A 11 14.38 19.85 13.46
CA PHE A 11 13.27 19.54 12.56
C PHE A 11 13.76 19.15 11.18
N VAL A 12 14.56 20.00 10.52
CA VAL A 12 15.13 19.73 9.20
C VAL A 12 16.05 18.50 9.25
N GLY A 13 16.85 18.34 10.30
CA GLY A 13 17.69 17.16 10.49
C GLY A 13 16.89 15.87 10.58
N SER A 14 15.84 15.84 11.40
CA SER A 14 14.96 14.67 11.52
C SER A 14 14.21 14.38 10.21
N LEU A 15 13.72 15.41 9.53
CA LEU A 15 13.03 15.29 8.26
C LEU A 15 13.95 14.71 7.18
N CYS A 16 15.20 15.20 7.09
CA CYS A 16 16.20 14.66 6.17
C CYS A 16 16.57 13.20 6.48
N ILE A 17 16.76 12.83 7.76
CA ILE A 17 17.06 11.44 8.15
C ILE A 17 15.92 10.51 7.77
N ILE A 18 14.68 10.91 8.04
CA ILE A 18 13.49 10.15 7.68
C ILE A 18 13.41 10.02 6.17
N LEU A 19 13.47 11.11 5.41
CA LEU A 19 13.39 11.09 3.95
C LEU A 19 14.51 10.26 3.31
N VAL A 20 15.76 10.38 3.78
CA VAL A 20 16.88 9.59 3.26
C VAL A 20 16.76 8.11 3.62
N SER A 21 16.21 7.79 4.80
CA SER A 21 16.00 6.39 5.22
C SER A 21 14.81 5.74 4.50
N GLU A 22 13.83 6.54 4.08
CA GLU A 22 12.64 6.09 3.37
C GLU A 22 12.81 6.08 1.84
N ILE A 23 13.73 6.87 1.28
CA ILE A 23 14.08 6.83 -0.15
C ILE A 23 14.73 5.47 -0.45
N GLY A 24 13.92 4.57 -1.01
CA GLY A 24 14.34 3.22 -1.39
C GLY A 24 13.87 2.11 -0.45
N ASP A 25 13.03 2.41 0.56
CA ASP A 25 12.32 1.35 1.27
C ASP A 25 11.29 0.67 0.35
N LYS A 26 11.00 -0.62 0.63
CA LYS A 26 9.98 -1.39 -0.08
C LYS A 26 8.65 -0.63 -0.13
N THR A 27 8.33 0.14 0.91
CA THR A 27 7.11 0.95 0.99
C THR A 27 7.06 2.06 -0.07
N PHE A 28 8.17 2.74 -0.34
CA PHE A 28 8.25 3.75 -1.40
C PHE A 28 8.11 3.13 -2.80
N PHE A 29 8.72 1.96 -3.01
CA PHE A 29 8.59 1.21 -4.27
C PHE A 29 7.16 0.72 -4.50
N ILE A 30 6.47 0.20 -3.48
CA ILE A 30 5.07 -0.25 -3.57
C ILE A 30 4.16 0.95 -3.90
N ALA A 31 4.35 2.09 -3.22
CA ALA A 31 3.62 3.32 -3.50
C ALA A 31 3.83 3.81 -4.94
N ALA A 32 5.07 3.78 -5.44
CA ALA A 32 5.41 4.19 -6.80
C ALA A 32 4.75 3.28 -7.86
N ILE A 33 4.79 1.96 -7.67
CA ILE A 33 4.16 0.99 -8.57
C ILE A 33 2.63 1.20 -8.59
N MET A 34 2.03 1.38 -7.42
CA MET A 34 0.60 1.63 -7.28
C MET A 34 0.19 2.96 -7.95
N ALA A 35 1.05 3.98 -7.90
CA ALA A 35 0.80 5.29 -8.51
C ALA A 35 0.85 5.27 -10.05
N MET A 36 1.47 4.24 -10.64
CA MET A 36 1.50 4.07 -12.10
C MET A 36 0.18 3.49 -12.66
N ASN A 37 -0.55 2.71 -11.86
CA ASN A 37 -1.77 2.01 -12.31
C ASN A 37 -3.09 2.63 -11.82
N HIS A 38 -3.04 3.56 -10.86
CA HIS A 38 -4.23 4.21 -10.28
C HIS A 38 -4.18 5.73 -10.42
N PRO A 39 -5.32 6.45 -10.26
CA PRO A 39 -5.33 7.90 -10.23
C PRO A 39 -4.32 8.46 -9.22
N ARG A 40 -3.27 9.09 -9.76
CA ARG A 40 -2.05 9.60 -9.10
C ARG A 40 -2.31 10.32 -7.77
N LEU A 41 -3.43 11.04 -7.68
CA LEU A 41 -3.84 11.80 -6.49
C LEU A 41 -4.27 10.92 -5.31
N ILE A 42 -5.00 9.83 -5.56
CA ILE A 42 -5.51 8.95 -4.51
C ILE A 42 -4.36 8.15 -3.89
N VAL A 43 -3.46 7.64 -4.74
CA VAL A 43 -2.28 6.89 -4.26
C VAL A 43 -1.30 7.79 -3.53
N PHE A 44 -1.09 9.03 -4.02
CA PHE A 44 -0.23 9.98 -3.34
C PHE A 44 -0.75 10.29 -1.93
N LEU A 45 -2.06 10.57 -1.80
CA LEU A 45 -2.65 10.86 -0.50
C LEU A 45 -2.64 9.64 0.43
N GLY A 46 -2.96 8.46 -0.09
CA GLY A 46 -2.92 7.20 0.68
C GLY A 46 -1.51 6.86 1.16
N SER A 47 -0.50 7.06 0.31
CA SER A 47 0.90 6.81 0.66
C SER A 47 1.42 7.79 1.70
N ILE A 48 1.09 9.07 1.60
CA ILE A 48 1.47 10.08 2.60
C ILE A 48 0.82 9.80 3.97
N ILE A 49 -0.45 9.38 3.98
CA ILE A 49 -1.16 9.02 5.21
C ILE A 49 -0.56 7.75 5.82
N ALA A 50 -0.30 6.72 5.01
CA ALA A 50 0.31 5.46 5.47
C ALA A 50 1.73 5.70 6.02
N LEU A 51 2.54 6.47 5.30
CA LEU A 51 3.91 6.83 5.69
C LEU A 51 3.93 7.67 6.97
N GLY A 52 3.05 8.67 7.05
CA GLY A 52 2.86 9.46 8.27
C GLY A 52 2.41 8.59 9.45
N GLY A 53 1.47 7.66 9.22
CA GLY A 53 0.99 6.72 10.24
C GLY A 53 2.10 5.83 10.80
N MET A 54 2.94 5.29 9.94
CA MET A 54 4.11 4.49 10.34
C MET A 54 5.05 5.28 11.25
N HIS A 55 5.36 6.53 10.91
CA HIS A 55 6.25 7.38 11.72
C HIS A 55 5.61 7.81 13.04
N ILE A 56 4.32 8.13 13.04
CA ILE A 56 3.57 8.50 14.27
C ILE A 56 3.56 7.33 15.25
N LEU A 57 3.28 6.11 14.77
CA LEU A 57 3.30 4.92 15.61
C LEU A 57 4.69 4.70 16.22
N SER A 58 5.76 4.83 15.42
CA SER A 58 7.14 4.72 15.91
C SER A 58 7.48 5.76 16.99
N ALA A 59 7.11 7.03 16.76
CA ALA A 59 7.32 8.11 17.73
C ALA A 59 6.53 7.87 19.04
N LEU A 60 5.30 7.36 18.94
CA LEU A 60 4.48 7.01 20.10
C LEU A 60 5.11 5.87 20.90
N PHE A 61 5.59 4.81 20.23
CA PHE A 61 6.33 3.72 20.90
C PHE A 61 7.60 4.25 21.58
N GLY A 62 8.36 5.11 20.91
CA GLY A 62 9.52 5.78 21.49
C GLY A 62 9.17 6.57 22.75
N TYR A 63 8.04 7.28 22.74
CA TYR A 63 7.52 8.00 23.90
C TYR A 63 7.16 7.05 25.05
N VAL A 64 6.46 5.95 24.78
CA VAL A 64 6.09 4.94 25.80
C VAL A 64 7.34 4.34 26.46
N ILE A 65 8.40 4.10 25.69
CA ILE A 65 9.67 3.57 26.19
C ILE A 65 10.35 4.53 27.17
N THR A 66 10.10 5.85 27.11
CA THR A 66 10.67 6.82 28.07
C THR A 66 10.14 6.69 29.49
N VAL A 67 8.97 6.05 29.67
CA VAL A 67 8.34 5.82 30.99
C VAL A 67 8.95 4.61 31.70
N ILE A 68 9.61 3.70 30.97
CA ILE A 68 10.18 2.46 31.49
C ILE A 68 11.58 2.73 32.07
N PRO A 69 11.96 2.13 33.23
CA PRO A 69 13.29 2.31 33.78
C PRO A 69 14.38 1.85 32.80
N ARG A 70 15.38 2.70 32.60
CA ARG A 70 16.43 2.58 31.57
C ARG A 70 17.17 1.23 31.57
N VAL A 71 17.28 0.59 32.74
CA VAL A 71 17.90 -0.73 32.90
C VAL A 71 17.11 -1.82 32.16
N TYR A 72 15.79 -1.84 32.31
CA TYR A 72 14.94 -2.83 31.62
C TYR A 72 14.94 -2.60 30.11
N THR A 73 14.84 -1.35 29.67
CA THR A 73 14.91 -0.99 28.26
C THR A 73 16.25 -1.38 27.62
N PHE A 74 17.36 -1.27 28.35
CA PHE A 74 18.69 -1.64 27.83
C PHE A 74 18.85 -3.16 27.62
N TYR A 75 18.44 -3.97 28.60
CA TYR A 75 18.46 -5.42 28.45
C TYR A 75 17.44 -5.90 27.41
N ALA A 76 16.23 -5.33 27.44
CA ALA A 76 15.17 -5.68 26.49
C ALA A 76 15.56 -5.31 25.05
N SER A 77 16.06 -4.10 24.79
CA SER A 77 16.47 -3.69 23.45
C SER A 77 17.63 -4.54 22.95
N THR A 78 18.63 -4.83 23.78
CA THR A 78 19.76 -5.69 23.41
C THR A 78 19.29 -7.10 23.05
N ALA A 79 18.43 -7.71 23.87
CA ALA A 79 17.87 -9.03 23.58
C ALA A 79 17.00 -9.01 22.32
N LEU A 80 16.14 -8.01 22.16
CA LEU A 80 15.24 -7.88 21.02
C LEU A 80 16.03 -7.67 19.73
N PHE A 81 17.04 -6.80 19.73
CA PHE A 81 17.90 -6.54 18.57
C PHE A 81 18.72 -7.76 18.18
N PHE A 82 19.22 -8.51 19.17
CA PHE A 82 19.94 -9.75 18.92
C PHE A 82 19.03 -10.83 18.33
N LEU A 83 17.83 -11.05 18.89
CA LEU A 83 16.86 -12.03 18.42
C LEU A 83 16.31 -11.68 17.03
N PHE A 84 15.89 -10.43 16.81
CA PHE A 84 15.41 -9.98 15.50
C PHE A 84 16.53 -9.94 14.48
N GLY A 85 17.73 -9.50 14.85
CA GLY A 85 18.90 -9.52 13.97
C GLY A 85 19.25 -10.94 13.52
N LEU A 86 19.29 -11.92 14.45
CA LEU A 86 19.50 -13.32 14.10
C LEU A 86 18.36 -13.90 13.27
N LYS A 87 17.09 -13.59 13.60
CA LYS A 87 15.93 -14.03 12.80
C LYS A 87 16.05 -13.50 11.37
N MET A 88 16.26 -12.19 11.19
CA MET A 88 16.40 -11.56 9.88
C MET A 88 17.58 -12.14 9.10
N LEU A 89 18.72 -12.40 9.75
CA LEU A 89 19.89 -13.00 9.10
C LEU A 89 19.64 -14.46 8.71
N ARG A 90 18.96 -15.23 9.57
CA ARG A 90 18.54 -16.59 9.25
C ARG A 90 17.55 -16.60 8.09
N GLU A 91 16.56 -15.73 8.09
CA GLU A 91 15.55 -15.59 7.04
C GLU A 91 16.21 -15.21 5.71
N ALA A 92 17.15 -14.25 5.73
CA ALA A 92 17.95 -13.88 4.57
C ALA A 92 18.84 -15.03 4.05
N TRP A 93 19.38 -15.87 4.93
CA TRP A 93 20.23 -17.02 4.54
C TRP A 93 19.41 -18.24 4.08
N VAL A 94 18.24 -18.46 4.68
CA VAL A 94 17.32 -19.55 4.38
C VAL A 94 16.47 -19.27 3.15
N MET A 95 16.39 -18.03 2.68
CA MET A 95 15.87 -17.68 1.36
C MET A 95 16.77 -18.26 0.25
N LYS A 96 16.69 -19.58 0.07
CA LYS A 96 17.07 -20.25 -1.15
C LYS A 96 16.08 -19.78 -2.21
N SER A 97 16.58 -19.23 -3.30
CA SER A 97 15.82 -18.56 -4.37
C SER A 97 14.70 -19.38 -5.04
N GLU A 98 14.48 -20.62 -4.65
CA GLU A 98 13.45 -21.50 -5.22
C GLU A 98 12.09 -21.32 -4.52
N ASP A 99 12.02 -21.39 -3.18
CA ASP A 99 10.74 -21.27 -2.44
C ASP A 99 10.08 -19.90 -2.62
N ALA A 100 10.86 -18.82 -2.67
CA ALA A 100 10.33 -17.47 -2.90
C ALA A 100 9.79 -17.27 -4.32
N ARG A 101 10.26 -18.04 -5.31
CA ARG A 101 9.74 -17.99 -6.68
C ARG A 101 8.46 -18.78 -6.82
N GLU A 102 8.36 -19.92 -6.14
CA GLU A 102 7.17 -20.77 -6.13
C GLU A 102 5.98 -20.07 -5.45
N GLU A 103 6.17 -19.41 -4.30
CA GLU A 103 5.11 -18.62 -3.67
C GLU A 103 4.72 -17.38 -4.48
N LEU A 104 5.66 -16.74 -5.18
CA LEU A 104 5.34 -15.62 -6.07
C LEU A 104 4.54 -16.07 -7.30
N GLU A 105 4.81 -17.26 -7.82
CA GLU A 105 4.09 -17.85 -8.96
C GLU A 105 2.67 -18.27 -8.56
N GLU A 106 2.48 -18.85 -7.36
CA GLU A 106 1.17 -19.17 -6.81
C GLU A 106 0.34 -17.89 -6.57
N VAL A 107 0.91 -16.88 -5.90
CA VAL A 107 0.21 -15.61 -5.63
C VAL A 107 -0.10 -14.85 -6.93
N ALA A 108 0.79 -14.89 -7.93
CA ALA A 108 0.51 -14.30 -9.24
C ALA A 108 -0.67 -14.99 -9.94
N SER A 109 -0.80 -16.31 -9.82
CA SER A 109 -1.92 -17.07 -10.38
C SER A 109 -3.25 -16.77 -9.68
N ASP A 110 -3.23 -16.62 -8.36
CA ASP A 110 -4.40 -16.29 -7.54
C ASP A 110 -4.89 -14.85 -7.76
N LEU A 111 -3.97 -13.89 -7.90
CA LEU A 111 -4.31 -12.50 -8.24
C LEU A 111 -4.93 -12.39 -9.63
N LYS A 112 -4.36 -13.09 -10.62
CA LYS A 112 -4.92 -13.11 -11.98
C LYS A 112 -6.34 -13.69 -12.00
N ARG A 113 -6.60 -14.72 -11.19
CA ARG A 113 -7.94 -15.30 -11.04
C ARG A 113 -8.94 -14.30 -10.45
N ARG A 114 -8.50 -13.46 -9.51
CA ARG A 114 -9.32 -12.42 -8.88
C ARG A 114 -9.58 -11.22 -9.79
N ASP A 115 -8.61 -10.80 -10.59
CA ASP A 115 -8.80 -9.75 -11.60
C ASP A 115 -9.78 -10.22 -12.70
N GLU A 116 -9.68 -11.49 -13.12
CA GLU A 116 -10.64 -12.10 -14.07
C GLU A 116 -12.05 -12.18 -13.47
N ASP A 117 -12.21 -12.51 -12.19
CA ASP A 117 -13.51 -12.52 -11.51
C ASP A 117 -14.10 -11.09 -11.34
N ALA A 118 -13.25 -10.07 -11.11
CA ALA A 118 -13.69 -8.67 -11.00
C ALA A 118 -14.11 -8.08 -12.35
N ASP A 119 -13.42 -8.43 -13.44
CA ASP A 119 -13.79 -8.07 -14.81
C ASP A 119 -15.10 -8.76 -15.26
N ILE A 120 -15.39 -9.95 -14.73
CA ILE A 120 -16.65 -10.67 -14.97
C ILE A 120 -17.80 -10.01 -14.21
N GLU A 121 -17.63 -9.58 -12.95
CA GLU A 121 -18.68 -8.81 -12.25
C GLU A 121 -18.97 -7.47 -12.94
N GLU A 122 -17.95 -6.75 -13.44
CA GLU A 122 -18.16 -5.49 -14.18
C GLU A 122 -18.79 -5.74 -15.56
N ARG A 123 -18.48 -6.87 -16.21
CA ARG A 123 -19.14 -7.33 -17.44
C ARG A 123 -20.50 -7.99 -17.24
N GLU A 124 -20.88 -8.45 -16.06
CA GLU A 124 -22.24 -8.95 -15.80
C GLU A 124 -23.20 -7.82 -15.38
N VAL A 125 -22.71 -6.73 -14.77
CA VAL A 125 -23.51 -5.53 -14.48
C VAL A 125 -23.77 -4.69 -15.75
N ARG A 126 -22.91 -4.78 -16.78
CA ARG A 126 -23.02 -4.00 -18.03
C ARG A 126 -24.04 -4.49 -19.09
N PRO A 127 -24.35 -5.77 -19.31
CA PRO A 127 -25.32 -6.20 -20.31
C PRO A 127 -26.75 -5.78 -19.95
N GLU A 128 -27.06 -5.64 -18.65
CA GLU A 128 -28.40 -5.21 -18.23
C GLU A 128 -28.61 -3.69 -18.43
N ARG A 129 -27.54 -2.88 -18.28
CA ARG A 129 -27.62 -1.42 -18.49
C ARG A 129 -27.64 -1.02 -19.98
N GLU A 130 -27.04 -1.83 -20.87
CA GLU A 130 -27.04 -1.56 -22.30
C GLU A 130 -28.36 -1.99 -22.99
N ASN A 131 -29.07 -2.97 -22.44
CA ASN A 131 -30.36 -3.43 -22.95
C ASN A 131 -31.57 -2.67 -22.37
N LEU A 132 -31.43 -2.01 -21.20
CA LEU A 132 -32.51 -1.21 -20.61
C LEU A 132 -32.57 0.25 -21.12
N GLN A 133 -31.59 0.72 -21.90
CA GLN A 133 -31.57 2.09 -22.45
C GLN A 133 -32.06 2.18 -23.91
N SER A 134 -32.66 1.12 -24.46
CA SER A 134 -33.42 1.22 -25.72
C SER A 134 -34.64 0.29 -25.78
N PRO A 135 -35.76 0.71 -25.20
CA PRO A 135 -37.08 0.34 -25.70
C PRO A 135 -37.73 1.57 -26.36
N ASN A 136 -37.23 2.03 -27.51
CA ASN A 136 -38.05 2.83 -28.44
C ASN A 136 -37.54 2.86 -29.90
N ALA A 137 -37.16 1.70 -30.44
CA ALA A 137 -36.86 1.58 -31.87
C ALA A 137 -37.62 0.43 -32.56
N ALA A 138 -38.46 -0.31 -31.83
CA ALA A 138 -39.24 -1.42 -32.38
C ALA A 138 -40.72 -1.09 -32.65
N GLU A 139 -41.27 0.05 -32.18
CA GLU A 139 -42.67 0.42 -32.44
C GLU A 139 -42.87 1.37 -33.63
N GLN A 140 -41.80 1.87 -34.26
CA GLN A 140 -41.91 2.75 -35.44
C GLN A 140 -41.92 2.00 -36.78
N GLY A 141 -41.70 0.68 -36.77
CA GLY A 141 -41.79 -0.17 -37.97
C GLY A 141 -43.17 -0.74 -38.24
N GLU A 142 -44.02 -0.89 -37.21
CA GLU A 142 -45.32 -1.57 -37.34
C GLU A 142 -46.46 -0.61 -37.78
N ALA A 143 -46.27 0.71 -37.63
CA ALA A 143 -47.26 1.70 -38.08
C ALA A 143 -47.28 1.93 -39.61
N ILE A 144 -46.32 1.37 -40.36
CA ILE A 144 -46.23 1.55 -41.82
C ILE A 144 -46.92 0.40 -42.59
N GLU A 145 -47.20 -0.75 -41.96
CA GLU A 145 -47.89 -1.87 -42.63
C GLU A 145 -49.43 -1.82 -42.48
N MET A 146 -49.97 -0.94 -41.63
CA MET A 146 -51.43 -0.75 -41.47
C MET A 146 -52.04 0.38 -42.31
N VAL A 147 -51.27 1.02 -43.20
CA VAL A 147 -51.76 2.08 -44.11
C VAL A 147 -51.36 1.79 -45.56
N SER A 148 -51.44 0.52 -45.97
CA SER A 148 -51.52 0.12 -47.38
C SER A 148 -52.89 -0.45 -47.71
#